data_AF-A0A239SUT4-F1
#
_entry.id   AF-A0A239SUT4-F1
#
_cell.length_a   1.000
_cell.length_b   1.000
_cell.length_c   1.000
_cell.angle_alpha   90.00
_cell.angle_beta   90.00
_cell.angle_gamma   90.00
#
_symmetry.space_group_name_H-M   'P 1'
#
loop_
_entity.id
_entity.type
_entity.pdbx_description
1 polymer ?
#
loop_
_entity_poly.entity_id
_entity_poly.type
_entity_poly.pdbx_seq_one_letter_code
_entity_poly.pdbx_strand_id
1 'polypeptide(L)'
;MELLSFGSIINFYLDYYGSRGISHIPKEVLNLVRSLRNAAAHNNCILSDLNSKTTVSTQVIIDFVKSIEGITKSSRRKKLSSRAVLEFVALIYVYDKFVTGKVRKHRLQELNLLINKRMIEKSGFFRENDLISSTYKFIHHIVTFLILSK
;
A
#
# COMPACT_ATOMS: atom_id res chain seq x y z
N MET A 1 -11.89 13.39 19.09
CA MET A 1 -10.83 12.94 20.01
C MET A 1 -10.60 11.47 19.76
N GLU A 2 -9.39 11.03 19.40
CA GLU A 2 -9.06 9.60 19.32
C GLU A 2 -8.88 9.07 20.75
N LEU A 3 -9.69 8.11 21.18
CA LEU A 3 -9.58 7.47 22.51
C LEU A 3 -8.33 6.57 22.63
N LEU A 4 -7.84 6.07 21.50
CA LEU A 4 -6.65 5.23 21.38
C LEU A 4 -5.88 5.64 20.12
N SER A 5 -4.58 5.88 20.27
CA SER A 5 -3.74 6.21 19.11
C SER A 5 -3.52 4.96 18.24
N PHE A 6 -3.32 5.15 16.93
CA PHE A 6 -2.93 4.05 16.04
C PHE A 6 -1.63 3.37 16.50
N GLY A 7 -0.69 4.13 17.10
CA GLY A 7 0.54 3.58 17.67
C GLY A 7 0.28 2.63 18.84
N SER A 8 -0.68 2.96 19.70
CA SER A 8 -1.12 2.10 20.80
C SER A 8 -1.71 0.78 20.28
N ILE A 9 -2.48 0.83 19.18
CA ILE A 9 -3.03 -0.36 18.53
C ILE A 9 -1.90 -1.24 17.97
N ILE A 10 -0.88 -0.65 17.33
CA ILE A 10 0.29 -1.40 16.84
C ILE A 10 1.00 -2.09 18.01
N ASN A 11 1.25 -1.40 19.11
CA ASN A 11 1.93 -2.00 20.27
C ASN A 11 1.11 -3.15 20.84
N PHE A 12 -0.20 -2.95 21.06
CA PHE A 12 -1.09 -4.01 21.52
C PHE A 12 -1.08 -5.24 20.59
N TYR A 13 -1.12 -5.02 19.27
CA TYR A 13 -1.01 -6.09 18.28
C TYR A 13 0.30 -6.88 18.43
N LEU A 14 1.44 -6.17 18.51
CA LEU A 14 2.74 -6.81 18.63
C LEU A 14 2.89 -7.58 19.94
N ASP A 15 2.41 -7.02 21.05
CA ASP A 15 2.46 -7.67 22.36
C ASP A 15 1.59 -8.93 22.39
N TYR A 16 0.36 -8.85 21.84
CA TYR A 16 -0.57 -9.97 21.80
C TYR A 16 -0.05 -11.14 20.96
N TYR A 17 0.45 -10.88 19.75
CA TYR A 17 0.95 -11.94 18.88
C TYR A 17 2.34 -12.44 19.31
N GLY A 18 3.21 -11.53 19.74
CA GLY A 18 4.57 -11.85 20.20
C GLY A 18 4.58 -12.72 21.45
N SER A 19 3.74 -12.40 22.45
CA SER A 19 3.61 -13.22 23.67
C SER A 19 3.10 -14.64 23.44
N ARG A 20 2.47 -14.89 22.28
CA ARG A 20 1.91 -16.20 21.89
C ARG A 20 2.78 -16.95 20.88
N GLY A 21 3.90 -16.37 20.44
CA GLY A 21 4.75 -16.95 19.39
C GLY A 21 4.04 -17.12 18.04
N ILE A 22 2.99 -16.34 17.78
CA ILE A 22 2.21 -16.43 16.54
C ILE A 22 2.83 -15.50 15.50
N SER A 23 3.02 -15.99 14.28
CA SER A 23 3.48 -15.16 13.16
C SER A 23 2.59 -13.95 12.97
N HIS A 24 3.20 -12.77 12.82
CA HIS A 24 2.50 -11.51 12.74
C HIS A 24 3.17 -10.56 11.74
N ILE A 25 2.45 -9.51 11.35
CA ILE A 25 2.98 -8.49 10.46
C ILE A 25 4.09 -7.72 11.20
N PRO A 26 5.25 -7.48 10.57
CA PRO A 26 6.33 -6.73 11.19
C PRO A 26 5.92 -5.28 11.51
N LYS A 27 6.49 -4.74 12.59
CA LYS A 27 6.21 -3.37 13.06
C LYS A 27 6.48 -2.32 11.98
N GLU A 28 7.50 -2.54 11.16
CA GLU A 28 7.91 -1.66 10.06
C GLU A 28 6.81 -1.53 9.01
N VAL A 29 6.12 -2.63 8.69
CA VAL A 29 4.99 -2.63 7.75
C VAL A 29 3.79 -1.89 8.36
N LEU A 30 3.48 -2.14 9.63
CA LEU A 30 2.39 -1.44 10.31
C LEU A 30 2.66 0.07 10.42
N ASN A 31 3.92 0.47 10.62
CA ASN A 31 4.32 1.87 10.66
C ASN A 31 4.18 2.57 9.30
N LEU A 32 4.36 1.86 8.18
CA LEU A 32 4.08 2.39 6.84
C LEU A 32 2.59 2.69 6.67
N VAL A 33 1.72 1.78 7.12
CA VAL A 33 0.25 2.00 7.11
C VAL A 33 -0.14 3.17 8.01
N ARG A 34 0.44 3.26 9.22
CA ARG A 34 0.24 4.39 10.13
C ARG A 34 0.62 5.71 9.49
N SER A 35 1.77 5.75 8.81
CA SER A 35 2.28 6.94 8.11
C SER A 35 1.31 7.41 7.03
N LEU A 36 0.84 6.49 6.18
CA LEU A 36 -0.14 6.80 5.14
C LEU A 36 -1.46 7.31 5.71
N ARG A 37 -1.96 6.67 6.77
CA ARG A 37 -3.18 7.08 7.46
C ARG A 37 -3.05 8.50 8.00
N ASN A 38 -1.92 8.82 8.63
CA ASN A 38 -1.68 10.14 9.18
C ASN A 38 -1.60 11.19 8.08
N ALA A 39 -0.91 10.90 6.97
CA ALA A 39 -0.88 11.79 5.82
C ALA A 39 -2.29 12.09 5.30
N ALA A 40 -3.15 11.08 5.17
CA ALA A 40 -4.54 11.26 4.77
C ALA A 40 -5.36 12.07 5.80
N ALA A 41 -5.18 11.83 7.10
CA ALA A 41 -5.90 12.53 8.17
C ALA A 41 -5.52 14.01 8.31
N HIS A 42 -4.28 14.37 7.94
CA HIS A 42 -3.77 15.74 7.99
C HIS A 42 -3.83 16.47 6.63
N ASN A 43 -4.48 15.88 5.61
CA ASN A 43 -4.55 16.40 4.24
C ASN A 43 -3.17 16.65 3.59
N ASN A 44 -2.17 15.84 3.94
CA ASN A 44 -0.86 15.90 3.28
C ASN A 44 -0.96 15.34 1.85
N CYS A 45 -0.26 15.97 0.91
CA CYS A 45 -0.20 15.48 -0.47
C CYS A 45 0.69 14.23 -0.56
N ILE A 46 0.08 13.05 -0.55
CA ILE A 46 0.79 11.75 -0.64
C ILE A 46 1.62 11.64 -1.94
N LEU A 47 1.16 12.29 -3.02
CA LEU A 47 1.81 12.26 -4.33
C LEU A 47 2.92 13.31 -4.50
N SER A 48 3.21 14.11 -3.47
CA SER A 48 4.21 15.18 -3.57
C SER A 48 5.61 14.67 -3.88
N ASP A 49 5.91 13.43 -3.51
CA ASP A 49 7.19 12.79 -3.81
C ASP A 49 7.02 11.31 -4.20
N LEU A 50 7.13 11.05 -5.51
CA LEU A 50 7.14 9.70 -6.08
C LEU A 50 8.55 9.21 -6.41
N ASN A 51 9.60 9.95 -6.05
CA ASN A 51 10.96 9.60 -6.40
C ASN A 51 11.39 8.28 -5.76
N SER A 52 12.22 7.53 -6.49
CA SER A 52 12.88 6.32 -5.99
C SER A 52 14.01 6.67 -5.02
N LYS A 53 14.44 5.70 -4.21
CA LYS A 53 15.51 5.82 -3.21
C LYS A 53 15.19 6.77 -2.04
N THR A 54 13.92 7.03 -1.78
CA THR A 54 13.46 7.81 -0.62
C THR A 54 13.18 6.92 0.60
N THR A 55 13.15 5.59 0.41
CA THR A 55 12.97 4.62 1.48
C THR A 55 13.53 3.25 1.12
N VAL A 56 13.58 2.35 2.10
CA VAL A 56 13.97 0.93 1.93
C VAL A 56 12.77 0.06 2.24
N SER A 57 12.39 -0.80 1.28
CA SER A 57 11.30 -1.76 1.46
C SER A 57 11.68 -2.90 2.38
N THR A 58 10.73 -3.38 3.18
CA THR A 58 10.89 -4.62 3.94
C THR A 58 10.83 -5.83 3.00
N GLN A 59 11.48 -6.92 3.42
CA GLN A 59 11.51 -8.17 2.64
C GLN A 59 10.11 -8.76 2.45
N VAL A 60 9.25 -8.67 3.47
CA VAL A 60 7.85 -9.14 3.41
C VAL A 60 7.05 -8.45 2.29
N ILE A 61 7.22 -7.14 2.10
CA ILE A 61 6.55 -6.40 1.01
C ILE A 61 7.17 -6.75 -0.35
N ILE A 62 8.49 -6.93 -0.40
CA ILE A 62 9.18 -7.39 -1.62
C ILE A 62 8.64 -8.75 -2.06
N ASP A 63 8.47 -9.69 -1.13
CA ASP A 63 8.00 -11.05 -1.42
C ASP A 63 6.52 -11.06 -1.80
N PHE A 64 5.68 -10.25 -1.15
CA PHE A 64 4.31 -10.03 -1.57
C PHE A 64 4.23 -9.57 -3.03
N VAL A 65 4.97 -8.51 -3.39
CA VAL A 65 4.96 -8.00 -4.78
C VAL A 65 5.62 -8.97 -5.74
N LYS A 66 6.60 -9.77 -5.29
CA LYS A 66 7.24 -10.82 -6.10
C LYS A 66 6.27 -11.96 -6.45
N SER A 67 5.29 -12.25 -5.60
CA SER A 67 4.25 -13.25 -5.91
C SER A 67 3.24 -12.79 -6.96
N ILE A 68 3.26 -11.52 -7.37
CA ILE A 68 2.40 -10.97 -8.41
C ILE A 68 3.08 -11.14 -9.76
N GLU A 69 2.47 -11.94 -10.63
CA GLU A 69 2.98 -12.21 -11.97
C GLU A 69 3.12 -10.92 -12.80
N GLY A 70 4.10 -10.87 -13.69
CA GLY A 70 4.32 -9.74 -14.60
C GLY A 70 4.98 -8.51 -13.96
N ILE A 71 5.25 -8.50 -12.64
CA ILE A 71 6.07 -7.45 -12.01
C ILE A 71 7.55 -7.85 -12.01
N THR A 72 8.34 -7.16 -12.83
CA THR A 72 9.78 -7.42 -12.96
C THR A 72 10.56 -7.05 -11.69
N LYS A 73 11.73 -7.69 -11.49
CA LYS A 73 12.65 -7.39 -10.38
C LYS A 73 13.10 -5.92 -10.38
N SER A 74 13.39 -5.36 -11.55
CA SER A 74 13.82 -3.96 -11.71
C SER A 74 12.68 -2.98 -11.37
N SER A 75 11.46 -3.25 -11.85
CA SER A 75 10.27 -2.45 -11.52
C SER A 75 10.01 -2.46 -10.02
N ARG A 76 10.00 -3.66 -9.40
CA ARG A 76 9.84 -3.81 -7.94
C ARG A 76 10.90 -3.03 -7.16
N ARG A 77 12.18 -3.19 -7.48
CA ARG A 77 13.29 -2.48 -6.80
C ARG A 77 13.13 -0.96 -6.92
N LYS A 78 12.79 -0.46 -8.10
CA LYS A 78 12.65 0.98 -8.35
C LYS A 78 11.43 1.54 -7.62
N LYS A 79 10.26 0.93 -7.80
CA LYS A 79 8.97 1.44 -7.31
C LYS A 79 8.81 1.30 -5.80
N LEU A 80 9.24 0.18 -5.20
CA LEU A 80 9.18 0.00 -3.74
C LEU A 80 10.23 0.82 -2.97
N SER A 81 11.13 1.51 -3.67
CA SER A 81 12.05 2.47 -3.05
C SER A 81 11.49 3.90 -3.00
N SER A 82 10.25 4.11 -3.47
CA SER A 82 9.50 5.35 -3.28
C SER A 82 8.65 5.24 -2.02
N ARG A 83 8.74 6.22 -1.12
CA ARG A 83 8.02 6.22 0.16
C ARG A 83 6.51 6.12 -0.02
N ALA A 84 5.93 6.98 -0.85
CA ALA A 84 4.49 6.99 -1.10
C ALA A 84 3.99 5.65 -1.68
N VAL A 85 4.75 5.09 -2.63
CA VAL A 85 4.41 3.79 -3.23
C VAL A 85 4.53 2.65 -2.20
N LEU A 86 5.60 2.64 -1.41
CA LEU A 86 5.81 1.61 -0.40
C LEU A 86 4.71 1.64 0.68
N GLU A 87 4.33 2.83 1.14
CA GLU A 87 3.24 3.03 2.09
C GLU A 87 1.89 2.51 1.56
N PHE A 88 1.58 2.83 0.29
CA PHE A 88 0.38 2.33 -0.37
C PHE A 88 0.40 0.80 -0.51
N VAL A 89 1.51 0.21 -0.96
CA VAL A 89 1.63 -1.25 -1.12
C VAL A 89 1.57 -1.95 0.24
N ALA A 90 2.13 -1.36 1.29
CA ALA A 90 2.00 -1.88 2.65
C ALA A 90 0.54 -1.91 3.13
N LEU A 91 -0.24 -0.87 2.82
CA LEU A 91 -1.68 -0.86 3.11
C LEU A 91 -2.39 -1.99 2.36
N ILE A 92 -2.11 -2.17 1.08
CA ILE A 92 -2.69 -3.26 0.27
C ILE A 92 -2.35 -4.63 0.87
N TYR A 93 -1.09 -4.85 1.24
CA TYR A 93 -0.64 -6.10 1.87
C TYR A 93 -1.36 -6.38 3.19
N VAL A 94 -1.41 -5.40 4.10
CA VAL A 94 -2.09 -5.53 5.40
C VAL A 94 -3.59 -5.78 5.21
N TYR A 95 -4.21 -5.07 4.26
CA TYR A 95 -5.61 -5.25 3.93
C TYR A 95 -5.90 -6.66 3.42
N ASP A 96 -5.04 -7.21 2.56
CA ASP A 96 -5.22 -8.56 2.03
C ASP A 96 -5.15 -9.63 3.12
N LYS A 97 -4.30 -9.43 4.13
CA LYS A 97 -4.09 -10.38 5.24
C LYS A 97 -5.24 -10.42 6.24
N PHE A 98 -5.85 -9.28 6.55
CA PHE A 98 -6.82 -9.22 7.65
C PHE A 98 -8.27 -9.05 7.22
N VAL A 99 -8.53 -8.40 6.09
CA VAL A 99 -9.90 -7.98 5.77
C VAL A 99 -10.55 -9.00 4.84
N THR A 100 -11.65 -9.58 5.32
CA THR A 100 -12.42 -10.64 4.64
C THR A 100 -13.91 -10.29 4.55
N GLY A 101 -14.67 -11.12 3.84
CA GLY A 101 -16.13 -11.03 3.77
C GLY A 101 -16.67 -9.76 3.08
N LYS A 102 -17.84 -9.31 3.53
CA LYS A 102 -18.59 -8.21 2.89
C LYS A 102 -17.83 -6.89 2.90
N VAL A 103 -17.14 -6.57 4.00
CA VAL A 103 -16.35 -5.34 4.12
C VAL A 103 -15.23 -5.32 3.08
N ARG A 104 -14.53 -6.45 2.90
CA ARG A 104 -13.51 -6.60 1.86
C ARG A 104 -14.08 -6.28 0.48
N LYS A 105 -15.17 -6.96 0.10
CA LYS A 105 -15.79 -6.79 -1.22
C LYS A 105 -16.13 -5.33 -1.51
N HIS A 106 -16.77 -4.65 -0.56
CA HIS A 106 -17.16 -3.26 -0.74
C HIS A 106 -15.96 -2.33 -0.94
N ARG A 107 -14.91 -2.45 -0.11
CA ARG A 107 -13.73 -1.59 -0.24
C ARG A 107 -12.92 -1.90 -1.49
N LEU A 108 -12.87 -3.16 -1.94
CA LEU A 108 -12.24 -3.49 -3.23
C LEU A 108 -13.00 -2.89 -4.41
N GLN A 109 -14.33 -2.77 -4.33
CA GLN A 109 -15.11 -2.06 -5.35
C GLN A 109 -14.79 -0.56 -5.37
N GLU A 110 -14.70 0.09 -4.21
CA GLU A 110 -14.28 1.49 -4.13
C GLU A 110 -12.84 1.70 -4.63
N LEU A 111 -11.93 0.79 -4.27
CA LEU A 111 -10.54 0.84 -4.74
C LEU A 111 -10.48 0.65 -6.26
N ASN A 112 -11.29 -0.24 -6.82
CA ASN A 112 -11.44 -0.41 -8.26
C ASN A 112 -11.93 0.88 -8.93
N LEU A 113 -12.95 1.54 -8.37
CA LEU A 113 -13.44 2.83 -8.89
C LEU A 113 -12.38 3.93 -8.79
N LEU A 114 -11.61 3.97 -7.70
CA LEU A 114 -10.52 4.93 -7.53
C LEU A 114 -9.46 4.75 -8.64
N ILE A 115 -8.94 3.55 -8.79
CA ILE A 115 -7.85 3.25 -9.74
C ILE A 115 -8.33 3.34 -11.19
N ASN A 116 -9.44 2.69 -11.52
CA ASN A 116 -9.88 2.50 -12.90
C ASN A 116 -10.82 3.59 -13.43
N LYS A 117 -11.25 4.53 -12.59
CA LYS A 117 -12.09 5.67 -13.01
C LYS A 117 -11.51 6.99 -12.56
N ARG A 118 -11.41 7.24 -11.25
CA ARG A 118 -11.04 8.57 -10.73
C ARG A 118 -9.62 8.98 -11.11
N MET A 119 -8.64 8.09 -10.96
CA MET A 119 -7.23 8.43 -11.26
C MET A 119 -6.97 8.67 -12.74
N ILE A 120 -7.72 8.03 -13.63
CA ILE A 120 -7.53 8.15 -15.08
C ILE A 120 -8.33 9.28 -15.73
N GLU A 121 -9.32 9.84 -15.03
CA GLU A 121 -10.24 10.86 -15.56
C GLU A 121 -9.50 12.04 -16.21
N LYS A 122 -8.39 12.47 -15.58
CA LYS A 122 -7.56 13.58 -16.04
C LYS A 122 -6.14 13.13 -16.41
N SER A 123 -5.99 11.87 -16.83
CA SER A 123 -4.70 11.26 -17.21
C SER A 123 -3.95 12.02 -18.31
N GLY A 124 -4.68 12.77 -19.16
CA GLY A 124 -4.10 13.63 -20.20
C GLY A 124 -3.05 14.62 -19.67
N PHE A 125 -3.24 15.20 -18.47
CA PHE A 125 -2.26 16.14 -17.87
C PHE A 125 -0.95 15.47 -17.47
N PHE A 126 -0.94 14.14 -17.31
CA PHE A 126 0.20 13.39 -16.79
C PHE A 126 0.85 12.49 -17.84
N ARG A 127 0.36 12.54 -19.09
CA ARG A 127 0.79 11.64 -20.17
C ARG A 127 2.30 11.71 -20.44
N GLU A 128 2.87 12.90 -20.35
CA GLU A 128 4.31 13.15 -20.56
C GLU A 128 5.13 12.98 -19.26
N ASN A 129 4.47 12.80 -18.12
CA ASN A 129 5.15 12.54 -16.85
C ASN A 129 5.34 11.04 -16.65
N ASP A 130 6.50 10.54 -17.09
CA ASP A 130 6.87 9.12 -16.97
C ASP A 130 6.86 8.62 -15.52
N LEU A 131 7.21 9.47 -14.55
CA LEU A 131 7.24 9.09 -13.15
C LEU A 131 5.84 8.75 -12.66
N ILE A 132 4.87 9.64 -12.88
CA ILE A 132 3.47 9.45 -12.50
C ILE A 132 2.87 8.29 -13.30
N SER A 133 3.03 8.30 -14.62
CA SER A 133 2.44 7.29 -15.50
C SER A 133 2.94 5.88 -15.19
N SER A 134 4.25 5.69 -14.99
CA SER A 134 4.80 4.38 -14.64
C SER A 134 4.48 3.97 -13.19
N THR A 135 4.32 4.90 -12.27
CA THR A 135 3.88 4.62 -10.89
C THR A 135 2.42 4.17 -10.86
N TYR A 136 1.53 4.85 -11.59
CA TYR A 136 0.14 4.45 -11.75
C TYR A 136 0.05 3.03 -12.31
N LYS A 137 0.76 2.72 -13.41
CA LYS A 137 0.76 1.37 -14.01
C LYS A 137 1.18 0.29 -13.01
N PHE A 138 2.19 0.57 -12.18
CA PHE A 138 2.64 -0.36 -11.14
C PHE A 138 1.57 -0.59 -10.07
N ILE A 139 0.98 0.49 -9.54
CA ILE A 139 -0.11 0.41 -8.54
C ILE A 139 -1.33 -0.31 -9.12
N HIS A 140 -1.74 0.06 -10.33
CA HIS A 140 -2.86 -0.56 -11.05
C HIS A 140 -2.65 -2.07 -11.18
N HIS A 141 -1.46 -2.53 -11.57
CA HIS A 141 -1.18 -3.96 -11.69
C HIS A 141 -1.37 -4.70 -10.36
N ILE A 142 -0.84 -4.16 -9.26
CA ILE A 142 -1.00 -4.77 -7.92
C ILE A 142 -2.47 -4.83 -7.50
N VAL A 143 -3.23 -3.74 -7.72
CA VAL A 143 -4.64 -3.68 -7.35
C VAL A 143 -5.49 -4.62 -8.20
N THR A 144 -5.23 -4.69 -9.51
CA THR A 144 -5.93 -5.61 -10.41
C THR A 144 -5.68 -7.07 -10.02
N PHE A 145 -4.45 -7.44 -9.67
CA PHE A 145 -4.17 -8.77 -9.12
C PHE A 145 -5.00 -9.04 -7.87
N LEU A 146 -5.03 -8.11 -6.91
CA LEU A 146 -5.80 -8.26 -5.67
C LEU A 146 -7.31 -8.45 -5.90
N ILE A 147 -7.87 -7.77 -6.90
CA ILE A 147 -9.29 -7.85 -7.27
C ILE A 147 -9.60 -9.17 -8.00
N LEU A 148 -8.69 -9.66 -8.85
CA LEU A 148 -8.91 -10.86 -9.67
C LEU A 148 -8.60 -12.16 -8.94
N SER A 149 -7.67 -12.15 -7.98
CA SER A 149 -7.22 -13.37 -7.30
C SER A 149 -8.20 -13.94 -6.26
N LYS A 150 -9.37 -13.32 -6.02
CA LYS A 150 -10.36 -13.78 -5.03
C LYS A 150 -11.81 -13.41 -5.40
#